data_AF-A0A7D4LAY5-F1
#
_entry.id   AF-A0A7D4LAY5-F1
#
_cell.length_a   1.000
_cell.length_b   1.000
_cell.length_c   1.000
_cell.angle_alpha   90.00
_cell.angle_beta   90.00
_cell.angle_gamma   90.00
#
_symmetry.space_group_name_H-M   'P 1'
#
loop_
_entity.id
_entity.type
_entity.pdbx_description
1 polymer ?
#
loop_
_entity_poly.entity_id
_entity_poly.type
_entity_poly.pdbx_seq_one_letter_code
_entity_poly.pdbx_strand_id
1 'polypeptide(L)'
;MEEQTTQVSSDGSWSYVSNDGLQVKVNADGSWTKTGIMGEETAVSADGSWTHKARIEIAEQGTVQGSQAKVQADGGYTTVKKGGQPGTAKPTVPQIPEKPANPQAVTPKTPVEPSYALQ
;
A
#
# COMPACT_ATOMS: atom_id res chain seq x y z
N MET A 1 0.75 22.70 14.06
CA MET A 1 0.96 22.11 12.71
C MET A 1 1.71 20.82 12.94
N GLU A 2 1.19 19.69 12.46
CA GLU A 2 2.02 18.48 12.36
C GLU A 2 2.99 18.72 11.21
N GLU A 3 4.29 18.65 11.49
CA GLU A 3 5.35 18.93 10.52
C GLU A 3 5.68 17.68 9.71
N GLN A 4 5.95 17.89 8.42
CA GLN A 4 6.37 16.86 7.50
C GLN A 4 7.69 16.27 8.01
N THR A 5 7.67 14.99 8.34
CA THR A 5 8.81 14.32 8.96
C THR A 5 9.30 13.20 8.04
N THR A 6 10.59 13.22 7.72
CA THR A 6 11.27 12.11 7.02
C THR A 6 12.39 11.61 7.91
N GLN A 7 12.46 10.30 8.15
CA GLN A 7 13.52 9.67 8.92
C GLN A 7 14.15 8.56 8.09
N VAL A 8 15.49 8.51 8.09
CA VAL A 8 16.27 7.46 7.42
C VAL A 8 17.15 6.80 8.46
N SER A 9 17.05 5.49 8.58
CA SER A 9 17.80 4.64 9.49
C SER A 9 19.15 4.25 8.90
N SER A 10 20.07 3.73 9.73
CA SER A 10 21.38 3.27 9.28
C SER A 10 21.36 2.05 8.37
N ASP A 11 20.32 1.22 8.45
CA ASP A 11 20.05 0.08 7.54
C ASP A 11 19.40 0.54 6.21
N GLY A 12 19.23 1.85 6.05
CA GLY A 12 18.64 2.47 4.88
C GLY A 12 17.10 2.44 4.83
N SER A 13 16.44 1.77 5.79
CA SER A 13 14.99 1.89 5.96
C SER A 13 14.60 3.34 6.22
N TRP A 14 13.38 3.72 5.83
CA TRP A 14 12.93 5.10 6.01
C TRP A 14 11.42 5.21 6.20
N SER A 15 11.01 6.28 6.86
CA SER A 15 9.62 6.64 7.04
C SER A 15 9.38 8.09 6.64
N TYR A 16 8.14 8.35 6.25
CA TYR A 16 7.66 9.65 5.87
C TYR A 16 6.25 9.86 6.45
N VAL A 17 6.03 11.01 7.06
CA VAL A 17 4.71 11.48 7.48
C VAL A 17 4.52 12.87 6.91
N SER A 18 3.48 13.06 6.09
CA SER A 18 3.09 14.37 5.58
C SER A 18 2.23 15.13 6.60
N ASN A 19 2.11 16.45 6.39
CA ASN A 19 1.30 17.32 7.24
C ASN A 19 -0.20 16.94 7.27
N ASP A 20 -0.70 16.27 6.24
CA ASP A 20 -2.09 15.82 6.14
C ASP A 20 -2.33 14.43 6.74
N GLY A 21 -1.29 13.80 7.28
CA GLY A 21 -1.37 12.51 7.97
C GLY A 21 -1.16 11.29 7.07
N LEU A 22 -0.75 11.45 5.82
CA LEU A 22 -0.32 10.32 4.98
C LEU A 22 1.01 9.79 5.50
N GLN A 23 1.09 8.47 5.63
CA GLN A 23 2.24 7.79 6.19
C GLN A 23 2.81 6.80 5.19
N VAL A 24 4.12 6.80 5.05
CA VAL A 24 4.89 5.81 4.30
C VAL A 24 5.95 5.23 5.21
N LYS A 25 6.14 3.91 5.12
CA LYS A 25 7.25 3.21 5.73
C LYS A 25 7.87 2.28 4.70
N VAL A 26 9.19 2.33 4.56
CA VAL A 26 9.97 1.47 3.67
C VAL A 26 11.03 0.76 4.51
N ASN A 27 11.01 -0.56 4.48
CA ASN A 27 11.94 -1.41 5.20
C ASN A 27 13.25 -1.58 4.40
N ALA A 28 14.30 -2.08 5.05
CA ALA A 28 15.62 -2.25 4.44
C ALA A 28 15.63 -3.21 3.23
N ASP A 29 14.69 -4.15 3.15
CA ASP A 29 14.51 -5.06 2.00
C ASP A 29 13.73 -4.43 0.83
N GLY A 30 13.37 -3.15 0.95
CA GLY A 30 12.59 -2.39 -0.02
C GLY A 30 11.08 -2.62 0.08
N SER A 31 10.59 -3.55 0.90
CA SER A 31 9.15 -3.68 1.18
C SER A 31 8.61 -2.40 1.82
N TRP A 32 7.35 -2.07 1.56
CA TRP A 32 6.80 -0.79 2.03
C TRP A 32 5.31 -0.84 2.31
N THR A 33 4.88 0.08 3.18
CA THR A 33 3.47 0.34 3.48
C THR A 33 3.16 1.82 3.25
N LYS A 34 1.96 2.10 2.75
CA LYS A 34 1.40 3.44 2.61
C LYS A 34 0.01 3.47 3.22
N THR A 35 -0.18 4.36 4.19
CA THR A 35 -1.48 4.62 4.82
C THR A 35 -1.96 6.00 4.40
N GLY A 36 -3.12 6.03 3.74
CA GLY A 36 -3.80 7.25 3.32
C GLY A 36 -4.49 7.93 4.50
N ILE A 37 -4.74 9.23 4.35
CA ILE A 37 -5.34 10.09 5.38
C ILE A 37 -6.74 9.64 5.81
N MET A 38 -7.46 8.92 4.93
CA MET A 38 -8.82 8.42 5.18
C MET A 38 -8.83 6.95 5.64
N GLY A 39 -7.66 6.36 5.88
CA GLY A 39 -7.47 4.99 6.35
C GLY A 39 -7.36 3.94 5.24
N GLU A 40 -7.12 4.33 3.99
CA GLU A 40 -6.70 3.37 2.96
C GLU A 40 -5.30 2.83 3.29
N GLU A 41 -5.06 1.56 3.00
CA GLU A 41 -3.77 0.93 3.28
C GLU A 41 -3.28 0.18 2.04
N THR A 42 -2.01 0.36 1.72
CA THR A 42 -1.29 -0.43 0.71
C THR A 42 -0.05 -1.02 1.34
N ALA A 43 0.21 -2.30 1.09
CA ALA A 43 1.43 -2.97 1.51
C ALA A 43 2.04 -3.73 0.32
N VAL A 44 3.33 -3.54 0.08
CA VAL A 44 4.11 -4.23 -0.95
C VAL A 44 5.24 -4.99 -0.27
N SER A 45 5.31 -6.28 -0.51
CA SER A 45 6.33 -7.18 0.02
C SER A 45 7.62 -7.14 -0.82
N ALA A 46 8.71 -7.70 -0.31
CA ALA A 46 10.02 -7.68 -0.98
C ALA A 46 10.05 -8.42 -2.33
N ASP A 47 9.16 -9.40 -2.52
CA ASP A 47 8.95 -10.10 -3.79
C ASP A 47 8.10 -9.29 -4.79
N GLY A 48 7.58 -8.12 -4.37
CA GLY A 48 6.72 -7.26 -5.17
C GLY A 48 5.24 -7.65 -5.14
N SER A 49 4.86 -8.74 -4.46
CA SER A 49 3.46 -9.01 -4.16
C SER A 49 2.88 -7.89 -3.29
N TRP A 50 1.58 -7.65 -3.38
CA TRP A 50 0.99 -6.51 -2.69
C TRP A 50 -0.48 -6.68 -2.35
N THR A 51 -0.91 -5.89 -1.38
CA THR A 51 -2.32 -5.75 -1.00
C THR A 51 -2.71 -4.28 -0.98
N HIS A 52 -3.98 -4.03 -1.28
CA HIS A 52 -4.60 -2.73 -1.12
C HIS A 52 -5.96 -2.91 -0.44
N LYS A 53 -6.24 -2.06 0.54
CA LYS A 53 -7.51 -2.00 1.24
C LYS A 53 -8.00 -0.56 1.20
N ALA A 54 -9.17 -0.35 0.60
CA ALA A 54 -9.88 0.90 0.74
C ALA A 54 -10.35 1.07 2.19
N ARG A 55 -10.61 2.31 2.59
CA ARG A 55 -11.12 2.62 3.91
C ARG A 55 -12.37 1.81 4.26
N ILE A 56 -12.44 1.39 5.51
CA ILE A 56 -13.67 0.83 6.07
C ILE A 56 -14.66 1.98 6.27
N GLU A 57 -15.89 1.77 5.84
CA GLU A 57 -16.96 2.74 6.03
C GLU A 57 -17.84 2.33 7.20
N ILE A 58 -18.19 3.28 8.06
CA ILE A 58 -19.19 3.09 9.11
C ILE A 58 -20.48 3.69 8.57
N ALA A 59 -21.45 2.86 8.25
CA ALA A 59 -22.79 3.26 7.84
C ALA A 59 -23.76 3.12 9.02
N GLU A 60 -24.94 3.74 8.93
CA GLU A 60 -26.01 3.62 9.95
C GLU A 60 -26.38 2.15 10.22
N GLN A 61 -26.25 1.28 9.22
CA GLN A 61 -26.55 -0.15 9.30
C GLN A 61 -25.32 -1.02 9.68
N GLY A 62 -24.27 -0.40 10.20
CA GLY A 62 -23.05 -1.08 10.64
C GLY A 62 -21.85 -0.84 9.73
N THR A 63 -20.82 -1.67 9.89
CA THR A 63 -19.55 -1.53 9.19
C THR A 63 -19.61 -2.13 7.79
N VAL A 64 -19.28 -1.33 6.77
CA VAL A 64 -19.16 -1.75 5.38
C VAL A 64 -17.68 -1.94 5.05
N GLN A 65 -17.32 -3.17 4.66
CA GLN A 65 -15.98 -3.47 4.18
C GLN A 65 -15.71 -2.69 2.88
N GLY A 66 -14.63 -1.91 2.87
CA GLY A 66 -14.11 -1.27 1.65
C GLY A 66 -13.63 -2.31 0.63
N SER A 67 -13.44 -1.90 -0.61
CA SER A 67 -12.86 -2.78 -1.63
C SER A 67 -11.43 -3.19 -1.26
N GLN A 68 -11.03 -4.40 -1.68
CA GLN A 68 -9.71 -4.94 -1.43
C GLN A 68 -9.13 -5.55 -2.71
N ALA A 69 -7.80 -5.54 -2.80
CA ALA A 69 -7.05 -6.25 -3.82
C ALA A 69 -5.86 -6.97 -3.16
N LYS A 70 -5.54 -8.15 -3.68
CA LYS A 70 -4.32 -8.88 -3.37
C LYS A 70 -3.72 -9.37 -4.68
N VAL A 71 -2.43 -9.13 -4.88
CA VAL A 71 -1.65 -9.58 -6.04
C VAL A 71 -0.47 -10.37 -5.53
N GLN A 72 -0.31 -11.58 -6.07
CA GLN A 72 0.80 -12.48 -5.78
C GLN A 72 2.04 -12.12 -6.62
N ALA A 73 3.20 -12.67 -6.26
CA ALA A 73 4.45 -12.39 -6.96
C ALA A 73 4.46 -12.86 -8.44
N ASP A 74 3.60 -13.82 -8.79
CA ASP A 74 3.39 -14.31 -10.17
C ASP A 74 2.39 -13.46 -10.97
N GLY A 75 1.81 -12.42 -10.36
CA GLY A 75 0.78 -11.56 -10.96
C GLY A 75 -0.65 -12.08 -10.83
N GLY A 76 -0.85 -13.25 -10.22
CA GLY A 76 -2.17 -13.74 -9.87
C GLY A 76 -2.86 -12.82 -8.87
N TYR A 77 -4.11 -12.42 -9.13
CA TYR A 77 -4.82 -11.46 -8.27
C TYR A 77 -6.21 -11.89 -7.85
N THR A 78 -6.63 -11.47 -6.65
CA THR A 78 -8.02 -11.49 -6.20
C THR A 78 -8.47 -10.07 -5.87
N THR A 79 -9.77 -9.81 -6.03
CA THR A 79 -10.38 -8.55 -5.59
C THR A 79 -11.67 -8.80 -4.84
N VAL A 80 -11.99 -7.90 -3.92
CA VAL A 80 -13.24 -7.87 -3.18
C VAL A 80 -13.85 -6.49 -3.40
N LYS A 81 -15.12 -6.45 -3.81
CA LYS A 81 -15.89 -5.21 -3.95
C LYS A 81 -16.30 -4.71 -2.56
N LYS A 82 -16.66 -3.42 -2.51
CA LYS A 82 -17.32 -2.86 -1.32
C LYS A 82 -18.52 -3.72 -0.93
N GLY A 83 -18.62 -4.09 0.35
CA GLY A 83 -19.64 -5.02 0.84
C GLY A 83 -19.27 -6.51 0.77
N GLY A 84 -18.03 -6.86 0.40
CA GLY A 84 -17.49 -8.21 0.61
C GLY A 84 -17.66 -9.20 -0.55
N GLN A 85 -18.32 -8.80 -1.65
CA GLN A 85 -18.51 -9.67 -2.81
C GLN A 85 -17.22 -9.83 -3.63
N PRO A 86 -16.92 -11.01 -4.20
CA PRO A 86 -15.80 -11.17 -5.12
C PRO A 86 -15.87 -10.17 -6.30
N GLY A 87 -14.72 -9.60 -6.64
CA GLY A 87 -14.54 -8.75 -7.80
C GLY A 87 -13.78 -9.47 -8.93
N THR A 88 -14.02 -9.03 -10.17
CA THR A 88 -13.36 -9.55 -11.37
C THR A 88 -12.47 -8.51 -12.05
N ALA A 89 -12.51 -7.26 -11.60
CA ALA A 89 -11.73 -6.18 -12.20
C ALA A 89 -10.24 -6.35 -11.89
N LYS A 90 -9.38 -6.16 -12.90
CA LYS A 90 -7.93 -6.08 -12.71
C LYS A 90 -7.63 -4.87 -11.81
N PRO A 91 -6.94 -5.04 -10.67
CA PRO A 91 -6.67 -3.94 -9.77
C PRO A 91 -5.55 -3.06 -10.32
N THR A 92 -5.57 -1.77 -9.99
CA THR A 92 -4.55 -0.81 -10.40
C THR A 92 -3.28 -1.00 -9.59
N VAL A 93 -2.12 -0.98 -10.25
CA VAL A 93 -0.82 -1.07 -9.59
C VAL A 93 -0.61 0.13 -8.66
N PRO A 94 -0.20 -0.09 -7.39
CA PRO A 94 0.08 1.00 -6.48
C PRO A 94 1.22 1.91 -6.97
N GLN A 95 1.10 3.20 -6.66
CA GLN A 95 2.18 4.15 -6.90
C GLN A 95 3.31 3.89 -5.91
N ILE A 96 4.54 3.81 -6.44
CA ILE A 96 5.75 3.62 -5.65
C ILE A 96 6.01 4.88 -4.82
N PRO A 97 6.36 4.76 -3.52
CA PRO A 97 6.77 5.91 -2.73
C PRO A 97 7.98 6.62 -3.32
N GLU A 98 7.98 7.95 -3.24
CA GLU A 98 9.13 8.75 -3.66
C GLU A 98 10.28 8.57 -2.67
N LYS A 99 11.42 8.09 -3.16
CA LYS A 99 12.62 7.91 -2.35
C LYS A 99 13.10 9.29 -1.87
N PRO A 100 13.38 9.48 -0.57
CA PRO A 100 13.93 10.74 -0.09
C PRO A 100 15.32 10.98 -0.69
N ALA A 101 15.70 12.26 -0.77
CA ALA A 101 17.00 12.72 -1.24
C ALA A 101 18.14 12.45 -0.22
N ASN A 102 18.18 11.23 0.33
CA ASN A 102 19.22 10.72 1.19
C ASN A 102 19.88 9.50 0.49
N PRO A 103 21.22 9.47 0.34
CA PRO A 103 21.92 8.39 -0.33
C PRO A 103 21.82 7.04 0.40
N GLN A 104 21.61 7.03 1.73
CA GLN A 104 21.44 5.80 2.50
C GLN A 104 20.04 5.19 2.35
N ALA A 105 19.04 5.99 1.97
CA ALA A 105 17.68 5.52 1.84
C ALA A 105 17.55 4.49 0.72
N VAL A 106 17.05 3.30 1.06
CA VAL A 106 16.80 2.22 0.11
C VAL A 106 15.68 2.58 -0.87
N THR A 107 15.76 2.00 -2.06
CA THR A 107 14.74 2.18 -3.10
C THR A 107 13.53 1.29 -2.77
N PRO A 108 12.31 1.84 -2.73
CA PRO A 108 11.12 1.03 -2.49
C PRO A 108 10.91 0.01 -3.61
N LYS A 109 10.37 -1.15 -3.26
CA LYS A 109 10.09 -2.23 -4.20
C LYS A 109 9.00 -1.82 -5.19
N THR A 110 9.23 -2.08 -6.47
CA THR A 110 8.20 -1.98 -7.51
C THR A 110 7.14 -3.06 -7.30
N PRO A 111 5.85 -2.72 -7.15
CA PRO A 111 4.79 -3.71 -7.07
C PRO A 111 4.64 -4.47 -8.40
N VAL A 112 4.35 -5.77 -8.31
CA VAL A 112 4.08 -6.63 -9.46
C VAL A 112 2.81 -6.19 -10.18
N GLU A 113 2.83 -6.21 -11.51
CA GLU A 113 1.64 -5.94 -12.31
C GLU A 113 0.69 -7.16 -12.27
N PRO A 114 -0.60 -6.98 -11.92
CA PRO A 114 -1.57 -8.06 -11.97
C PRO A 114 -1.78 -8.55 -13.42
N SER A 115 -1.77 -9.85 -13.63
CA SER A 115 -1.79 -10.47 -14.97
C SER A 115 -3.00 -11.38 -15.19
N TYR A 116 -3.41 -12.17 -14.19
CA TYR A 116 -4.58 -13.06 -14.26
C TYR A 116 -5.35 -13.13 -12.95
N ALA A 117 -6.67 -13.23 -13.05
CA ALA A 117 -7.53 -13.40 -11.89
C ALA A 117 -7.40 -14.83 -11.34
N LEU A 118 -7.31 -14.95 -10.02
CA LEU A 118 -7.44 -16.20 -9.29
C LEU A 118 -8.92 -16.40 -8.99
N GLN A 119 -9.52 -17.39 -9.65
CA GLN A 119 -10.93 -17.75 -9.47
C GLN A 119 -11.15 -18.59 -8.21
#